data_AF-A0A3S3QVI9-F1
#
_entry.id   AF-A0A3S3QVI9-F1
#
_cell.length_a   1.000
_cell.length_b   1.000
_cell.length_c   1.000
_cell.angle_alpha   90.00
_cell.angle_beta   90.00
_cell.angle_gamma   90.00
#
_symmetry.space_group_name_H-M   'P 1'
#
loop_
_entity.id
_entity.type
_entity.pdbx_description
1 polymer ?
#
loop_
_entity_poly.entity_id
_entity_poly.type
_entity_poly.pdbx_seq_one_letter_code
_entity_poly.pdbx_strand_id
1 'polypeptide(L)'
;RLCMELADKVGGLIGEQPVSATGPGTGAPPRSEGFAMQDAASALVNLGYPQETAWQALRAVQQTDPEGVAEMKVDELIRNALRGLA
;
A
#
# COMPACT_ATOMS: atom_id res chain seq x y z
N ARG A 1 17.47 -18.30 12.63
CA ARG A 1 17.91 -17.37 11.56
C ARG A 1 16.93 -16.22 11.31
N LEU A 2 15.64 -16.37 11.66
CA LEU A 2 14.65 -15.27 11.62
C LEU A 2 15.07 -13.99 12.39
N CYS A 3 15.79 -14.08 13.52
CA CYS A 3 16.12 -12.89 14.32
C CYS A 3 17.15 -11.94 13.68
N MET A 4 17.87 -12.36 12.63
CA MET A 4 18.87 -11.51 11.97
C MET A 4 18.25 -10.67 10.84
N GLU A 5 17.24 -11.19 10.13
CA GLU A 5 16.60 -10.49 9.01
C GLU A 5 15.57 -9.43 9.47
N LEU A 6 15.07 -9.54 10.71
CA LEU A 6 14.18 -8.54 11.33
C LEU A 6 14.94 -7.29 11.82
N ALA A 7 16.22 -7.40 12.17
CA ALA A 7 17.00 -6.27 12.71
C ALA A 7 17.21 -5.16 11.66
N ASP A 8 17.42 -5.55 10.40
CA ASP A 8 17.64 -4.62 9.28
C ASP A 8 16.37 -3.82 8.93
N LYS A 9 15.18 -4.46 9.04
CA LYS A 9 13.88 -3.80 8.79
C LYS A 9 13.34 -2.97 9.98
N VAL A 10 13.77 -3.25 11.21
CA VAL A 10 13.25 -2.57 12.42
C VAL A 10 14.03 -1.30 12.78
N GLY A 11 15.26 -1.13 12.29
CA GLY A 11 16.09 0.05 12.55
C GLY A 11 15.51 1.39 12.07
N GLY A 12 14.54 1.37 11.15
CA GLY A 12 13.89 2.58 10.62
C GLY A 12 12.58 2.99 11.31
N LEU A 13 12.06 2.21 12.26
CA LEU A 13 10.71 2.40 12.84
C LEU A 13 10.68 2.98 14.26
N ILE A 14 11.82 3.35 14.84
CA ILE A 14 11.92 3.84 16.23
C ILE A 14 11.66 5.36 16.34
N GLY A 15 11.14 5.98 15.28
CA GLY A 15 10.77 7.40 15.24
C GLY A 15 9.29 7.57 14.94
N GLU A 16 8.54 8.01 15.96
CA GLU A 16 7.30 8.79 15.85
C GLU A 16 5.93 8.06 15.88
N GLN A 17 5.47 7.87 17.14
CA GLN A 17 4.14 8.21 17.69
C GLN A 17 2.95 7.23 17.50
N PRO A 18 2.04 7.17 18.51
CA PRO A 18 1.09 6.05 18.68
C PRO A 18 -0.17 6.19 17.82
N VAL A 19 -0.47 5.15 17.05
CA VAL A 19 -1.77 5.01 16.38
C VAL A 19 -2.84 4.62 17.40
N SER A 20 -3.71 5.58 17.71
CA SER A 20 -4.95 5.29 18.42
C SER A 20 -5.90 4.55 17.48
N ALA A 21 -6.06 3.25 17.70
CA ALA A 21 -7.10 2.45 17.10
C ALA A 21 -8.47 2.90 17.63
N THR A 22 -9.31 3.52 16.78
CA THR A 22 -10.72 3.76 17.10
C THR A 22 -11.60 3.53 15.87
N GLY A 23 -12.34 2.42 15.89
CA GLY A 23 -13.75 2.31 15.49
C GLY A 23 -14.16 2.55 14.02
N PRO A 24 -15.30 1.98 13.59
CA PRO A 24 -15.71 1.96 12.19
C PRO A 24 -16.43 3.24 11.78
N GLY A 25 -16.01 3.82 10.64
CA GLY A 25 -16.77 4.77 9.85
C GLY A 25 -16.75 6.22 10.36
N THR A 26 -16.00 7.08 9.67
CA THR A 26 -16.38 8.47 9.31
C THR A 26 -15.28 9.03 8.40
N GLY A 27 -15.69 9.43 7.19
CA GLY A 27 -14.95 10.26 6.23
C GLY A 27 -13.42 10.19 6.31
N ALA A 28 -12.82 9.26 5.56
CA ALA A 28 -11.41 9.40 5.22
C ALA A 28 -11.26 10.78 4.52
N PRO A 29 -10.34 11.65 4.96
CA PRO A 29 -10.01 12.86 4.20
C PRO A 29 -9.62 12.42 2.78
N PRO A 30 -9.77 13.27 1.74
CA PRO A 30 -9.31 12.93 0.41
C PRO A 30 -7.82 12.59 0.51
N ARG A 31 -7.50 11.28 0.54
CA ARG A 31 -6.12 10.82 0.52
C ARG A 31 -5.64 11.21 -0.86
N SER A 32 -4.70 12.15 -0.91
CA SER A 32 -4.01 12.45 -2.16
C SER A 32 -3.54 11.14 -2.78
N GLU A 33 -3.72 10.98 -4.09
CA GLU A 33 -3.44 9.74 -4.86
C GLU A 33 -2.12 9.06 -4.44
N GLY A 34 -1.08 9.85 -4.18
CA GLY A 34 0.23 9.37 -3.72
C GLY A 34 0.20 8.58 -2.41
N PHE A 35 -0.65 8.93 -1.44
CA PHE A 35 -0.79 8.18 -0.20
C PHE A 35 -1.54 6.86 -0.42
N ALA A 36 -2.55 6.85 -1.28
CA ALA A 36 -3.30 5.64 -1.59
C ALA A 36 -2.44 4.59 -2.31
N MET A 37 -1.59 5.03 -3.24
CA MET A 37 -0.62 4.16 -3.92
C MET A 37 0.44 3.60 -2.97
N GLN A 38 0.98 4.41 -2.06
CA GLN A 38 1.95 3.95 -1.06
C GLN A 38 1.36 2.92 -0.11
N ASP A 39 0.14 3.17 0.38
CA ASP A 39 -0.60 2.22 1.23
C ASP A 39 -0.87 0.90 0.50
N ALA A 40 -1.29 0.97 -0.77
CA ALA A 40 -1.53 -0.21 -1.59
C ALA A 40 -0.23 -0.99 -1.84
N ALA A 41 0.90 -0.32 -2.10
CA ALA A 41 2.19 -0.95 -2.31
C ALA A 41 2.67 -1.68 -1.04
N SER A 42 2.51 -1.04 0.12
CA SER A 42 2.83 -1.64 1.42
C SER A 42 1.99 -2.89 1.68
N ALA A 43 0.68 -2.82 1.40
CA ALA A 43 -0.20 -3.98 1.53
C ALA A 43 0.20 -5.15 0.62
N LEU A 44 0.54 -4.89 -0.65
CA LEU A 44 1.01 -5.91 -1.58
C LEU A 44 2.33 -6.56 -1.12
N VAL A 45 3.26 -5.77 -0.58
CA VAL A 45 4.51 -6.31 0.00
C VAL A 45 4.21 -7.20 1.21
N ASN A 46 3.27 -6.80 2.07
CA ASN A 46 2.84 -7.61 3.21
C ASN A 46 2.12 -8.92 2.80
N LEU A 47 1.51 -8.95 1.61
CA LEU A 47 0.95 -10.17 1.00
C LEU A 47 2.03 -11.11 0.42
N GLY A 48 3.30 -10.67 0.40
CA GLY A 48 4.43 -11.48 -0.05
C GLY A 48 4.94 -11.16 -1.46
N TYR A 49 4.37 -10.14 -2.13
CA TYR A 49 4.90 -9.70 -3.43
C TYR A 49 6.20 -8.90 -3.26
N PRO A 50 7.19 -9.08 -4.14
CA PRO A 50 8.38 -8.23 -4.14
C PRO A 50 8.02 -6.76 -4.32
N GLN A 51 8.77 -5.85 -3.67
CA GLN A 51 8.48 -4.40 -3.72
C GLN A 51 8.42 -3.87 -5.15
N GLU A 52 9.36 -4.27 -6.01
CA GLU A 52 9.36 -3.85 -7.42
C GLU A 52 8.11 -4.34 -8.16
N THR A 53 7.71 -5.60 -7.94
CA THR A 53 6.50 -6.19 -8.53
C THR A 53 5.23 -5.45 -8.08
N ALA A 54 5.13 -5.11 -6.79
CA ALA A 54 4.00 -4.36 -6.25
C ALA A 54 3.86 -2.98 -6.92
N TRP A 55 4.97 -2.23 -7.04
CA TRP A 55 4.97 -0.92 -7.69
C TRP A 55 4.75 -1.00 -9.20
N GLN A 56 5.23 -2.05 -9.87
CA GLN A 56 4.94 -2.25 -11.28
C GLN A 56 3.45 -2.54 -11.52
N ALA A 57 2.83 -3.40 -10.71
CA ALA A 57 1.41 -3.69 -10.80
C ALA A 57 0.54 -2.44 -10.59
N LEU A 58 0.85 -1.64 -9.56
CA LEU A 58 0.11 -0.39 -9.30
C LEU A 58 0.29 0.65 -10.42
N ARG A 59 1.49 0.77 -11.00
CA ARG A 59 1.70 1.63 -12.17
C ARG A 59 0.94 1.15 -13.40
N ALA A 60 0.81 -0.16 -13.60
CA ALA A 60 -0.01 -0.71 -14.68
C ALA A 60 -1.50 -0.35 -14.51
N VAL A 61 -2.01 -0.37 -13.27
CA VAL A 61 -3.37 0.11 -12.97
C VAL A 61 -3.50 1.61 -13.28
N GLN A 62 -2.55 2.44 -12.84
CA GLN A 62 -2.53 3.88 -13.16
C GLN A 62 -2.49 4.17 -14.66
N GLN A 63 -1.72 3.39 -15.44
CA GLN A 63 -1.64 3.58 -16.88
C GLN A 63 -2.91 3.15 -17.62
N THR A 64 -3.65 2.18 -17.06
CA THR A 64 -4.89 1.68 -17.67
C THR A 64 -6.04 2.67 -17.46
N ASP A 65 -6.08 3.32 -16.29
CA ASP A 65 -7.13 4.27 -15.93
C ASP A 65 -6.59 5.43 -15.08
N PRO A 66 -5.88 6.40 -15.70
CA PRO A 66 -5.23 7.47 -14.96
C PRO A 66 -6.22 8.40 -14.26
N GLU A 67 -7.43 8.57 -14.80
CA GLU A 67 -8.46 9.42 -14.19
C GLU A 67 -9.20 8.69 -13.06
N GLY A 68 -9.53 7.40 -13.24
CA GLY A 68 -10.18 6.61 -12.20
C GLY A 68 -9.27 6.30 -11.02
N VAL A 69 -7.97 6.13 -11.23
CA VAL A 69 -6.99 5.85 -10.14
C VAL A 69 -6.94 6.96 -9.08
N ALA A 70 -7.15 8.22 -9.46
CA ALA A 70 -7.18 9.34 -8.53
C ALA A 70 -8.35 9.24 -7.52
N GLU A 71 -9.45 8.61 -7.92
CA GLU A 71 -10.66 8.45 -7.11
C GLU A 71 -10.76 7.06 -6.44
N MET A 72 -9.96 6.10 -6.89
CA MET A 72 -9.98 4.73 -6.36
C MET A 72 -9.53 4.65 -4.91
N LYS A 73 -10.26 3.85 -4.15
CA LYS A 73 -9.85 3.50 -2.78
C LYS A 73 -8.67 2.53 -2.80
N VAL A 74 -7.92 2.51 -1.70
CA VAL A 74 -6.78 1.61 -1.51
C VAL A 74 -7.16 0.13 -1.73
N ASP A 75 -8.33 -0.30 -1.25
CA ASP A 75 -8.77 -1.69 -1.43
C ASP A 75 -9.02 -2.04 -2.90
N GLU A 76 -9.47 -1.07 -3.69
CA GLU A 76 -9.74 -1.24 -5.12
C GLU A 76 -8.46 -1.23 -5.93
N LEU A 77 -7.49 -0.39 -5.57
CA LEU A 77 -6.13 -0.41 -6.12
C LEU A 77 -5.46 -1.77 -5.89
N ILE A 78 -5.55 -2.30 -4.67
CA ILE A 78 -5.00 -3.63 -4.33
C ILE A 78 -5.67 -4.71 -5.18
N ARG A 79 -7.02 -4.71 -5.27
CA ARG A 79 -7.76 -5.72 -6.05
C ARG A 79 -7.38 -5.68 -7.54
N ASN A 80 -7.28 -4.50 -8.14
CA ASN A 80 -6.92 -4.37 -9.54
C ASN A 80 -5.45 -4.73 -9.80
N ALA A 81 -4.53 -4.37 -8.89
CA ALA A 81 -3.14 -4.79 -8.99
C ALA A 81 -3.01 -6.32 -8.91
N LEU A 82 -3.69 -6.97 -7.96
CA LEU A 82 -3.68 -8.44 -7.84
C LEU A 82 -4.27 -9.13 -9.07
N ARG A 83 -5.32 -8.56 -9.66
CA ARG A 83 -5.93 -9.09 -10.89
C ARG A 83 -4.96 -9.06 -12.08
N GLY A 84 -4.07 -8.07 -12.14
CA GLY A 84 -3.04 -7.98 -13.18
C GLY A 84 -1.83 -8.88 -12.96
N LEU A 85 -1.66 -9.44 -11.75
CA LEU A 85 -0.56 -10.34 -11.39
C LEU A 85 -0.92 -11.84 -11.52
N ALA A 86 -2.20 -12.15 -11.73
CA ALA A 86 -2.73 -13.50 -11.81
C ALA A 86 -2.81 -14.03 -13.25
#